data_AF-A0A2T2R4T9-F1
#
_entry.id   AF-A0A2T2R4T9-F1
#
_cell.length_a   1.000
_cell.length_b   1.000
_cell.length_c   1.000
_cell.angle_alpha   90.00
_cell.angle_beta   90.00
_cell.angle_gamma   90.00
#
_symmetry.space_group_name_H-M   'P 1'
#
loop_
_entity.id
_entity.type
_entity.pdbx_description
1 polymer ?
#
loop_
_entity_poly.entity_id
_entity_poly.type
_entity_poly.pdbx_seq_one_letter_code
_entity_poly.pdbx_strand_id
1 'polypeptide(L)'
;MQWLPSPKLTIITLLVGGGIFFLTPDSAYAYSLAQFGEDVRNFFVDTAGALTDATLGSVLVGILQMFKAALAFTLALVAQLFEVGLTFDNFFTEGVNTAWRATRDFANLFFSFILLFIAIATALNIQVLQKYNAKNLLPKFIVIALLLNFSRAIVGLVVDISQLFMFQFYNAAIGDSATMFSRFSRYTNISDMAIGDNVSNMQQSLAYLSMIVLLALLISVLVWSTAILLTRVVVIWVIIVLSPMAFIAALIPPLQQYWNQWKEALQKQAVNGPIILFFVWIALTVLQGVGEG
;
A
#
# COMPACT_ATOMS: atom_id res chain seq x y z
N MET A 1 -12.53 31.27 -33.46
CA MET A 1 -11.15 31.29 -32.94
C MET A 1 -11.04 30.18 -31.92
N GLN A 2 -10.39 29.07 -32.27
CA GLN A 2 -10.11 27.97 -31.35
C GLN A 2 -9.13 28.45 -30.29
N TRP A 3 -9.57 28.54 -29.04
CA TRP A 3 -8.71 28.77 -27.89
C TRP A 3 -7.94 27.47 -27.61
N LEU A 4 -6.70 27.37 -28.10
CA LEU A 4 -5.76 26.35 -27.64
C LEU A 4 -5.32 26.69 -26.20
N PRO A 5 -5.42 25.77 -25.24
CA PRO A 5 -4.95 26.02 -23.88
C PRO A 5 -3.41 26.10 -23.86
N SER A 6 -2.89 26.94 -22.96
CA SER A 6 -1.45 27.17 -22.86
C SER A 6 -0.67 25.89 -22.51
N PRO A 7 0.54 25.69 -23.08
CA PRO A 7 1.34 24.46 -22.96
C PRO A 7 1.71 24.05 -21.52
N LYS A 8 1.52 24.94 -20.54
CA LYS A 8 1.87 24.70 -19.13
C LYS A 8 0.95 23.69 -18.42
N LEU A 9 -0.34 23.62 -18.79
CA LEU A 9 -1.27 22.66 -18.19
C LEU A 9 -0.99 21.23 -18.67
N THR A 10 -0.70 21.06 -19.97
CA THR A 10 -0.29 19.78 -20.58
C THR A 10 1.00 19.25 -19.97
N ILE A 11 1.93 20.14 -19.60
CA ILE A 11 3.20 19.78 -18.98
C ILE A 11 3.02 19.31 -17.53
N ILE A 12 2.08 19.86 -16.76
CA ILE A 12 1.82 19.42 -15.37
C ILE A 12 1.16 18.03 -15.35
N THR A 13 0.21 17.76 -16.26
CA THR A 13 -0.38 16.41 -16.41
C THR A 13 0.64 15.40 -16.94
N LEU A 14 1.55 15.80 -17.85
CA LEU A 14 2.65 14.95 -18.32
C LEU A 14 3.74 14.72 -17.25
N LEU A 15 4.00 15.68 -16.36
CA LEU A 15 5.02 15.55 -15.30
C LEU A 15 4.54 14.65 -14.15
N VAL A 16 3.27 14.80 -13.73
CA VAL A 16 2.68 13.93 -12.69
C VAL A 16 2.39 12.54 -13.26
N GLY A 17 1.89 12.44 -14.51
CA GLY A 17 1.69 11.17 -15.21
C GLY A 17 3.00 10.46 -15.57
N GLY A 18 4.03 11.22 -15.97
CA GLY A 18 5.35 10.69 -16.31
C GLY A 18 6.09 10.09 -15.12
N GLY A 19 6.03 10.73 -13.94
CA GLY A 19 6.65 10.18 -12.72
C GLY A 19 6.01 8.88 -12.22
N ILE A 20 4.71 8.69 -12.48
CA ILE A 20 3.93 7.50 -12.08
C ILE A 20 4.09 6.36 -13.11
N PHE A 21 4.26 6.68 -14.40
CA PHE A 21 4.52 5.71 -15.46
C PHE A 21 5.83 4.91 -15.28
N PHE A 22 6.84 5.48 -14.61
CA PHE A 22 8.09 4.77 -14.31
C PHE A 22 7.97 3.71 -13.20
N LEU A 23 6.86 3.68 -12.44
CA LEU A 23 6.68 2.73 -11.33
C LEU A 23 6.05 1.40 -11.78
N THR A 24 5.22 1.40 -12.83
CA THR A 24 4.69 0.19 -13.48
C THR A 24 4.61 0.38 -15.00
N PRO A 25 5.55 -0.14 -15.81
CA PRO A 25 5.57 0.07 -17.26
C PRO A 25 4.51 -0.77 -18.02
N ASP A 26 3.36 -1.04 -17.40
CA ASP A 26 2.26 -1.75 -18.05
C ASP A 26 1.50 -0.79 -18.98
N SER A 27 1.32 -1.24 -20.23
CA SER A 27 0.54 -0.56 -21.26
C SER A 27 -0.90 -0.22 -20.83
N ALA A 28 -1.48 -0.96 -19.89
CA ALA A 28 -2.80 -0.70 -19.33
C ALA A 28 -2.87 0.62 -18.55
N TYR A 29 -1.81 0.98 -17.81
CA TYR A 29 -1.71 2.26 -17.11
C TYR A 29 -1.35 3.42 -18.08
N ALA A 30 -0.65 3.12 -19.18
CA ALA A 30 -0.40 4.09 -20.24
C ALA A 30 -1.71 4.57 -20.88
N TYR A 31 -2.60 3.62 -21.19
CA TYR A 31 -3.91 3.88 -21.78
C TYR A 31 -4.82 4.65 -20.81
N SER A 32 -4.85 4.29 -19.52
CA SER A 32 -5.66 5.01 -18.54
C SER A 32 -5.16 6.45 -18.29
N LEU A 33 -3.85 6.70 -18.35
CA LEU A 33 -3.28 8.06 -18.27
C LEU A 33 -3.57 8.89 -19.53
N ALA A 34 -3.53 8.28 -20.71
CA ALA A 34 -3.91 8.93 -21.97
C ALA A 34 -5.41 9.28 -21.98
N GLN A 35 -6.25 8.35 -21.54
CA GLN A 35 -7.69 8.57 -21.34
C GLN A 35 -7.93 9.70 -20.31
N PHE A 36 -7.18 9.74 -19.21
CA PHE A 36 -7.25 10.84 -18.25
C PHE A 36 -6.92 12.21 -18.87
N GLY A 37 -5.88 12.28 -19.70
CA GLY A 37 -5.53 13.51 -20.42
C GLY A 37 -6.64 13.97 -21.36
N GLU A 38 -7.30 13.02 -22.05
CA GLU A 38 -8.46 13.27 -22.90
C GLU A 38 -9.69 13.71 -22.10
N ASP A 39 -9.98 13.08 -20.96
CA ASP A 39 -11.11 13.41 -20.09
C ASP A 39 -10.95 14.81 -19.47
N VAL A 40 -9.73 15.18 -19.04
CA VAL A 40 -9.42 16.55 -18.56
C VAL A 40 -9.53 17.57 -19.69
N ARG A 41 -9.10 17.23 -20.90
CA ARG A 41 -9.22 18.11 -22.06
C ARG A 41 -10.69 18.35 -22.41
N ASN A 42 -11.50 17.29 -22.48
CA ASN A 42 -12.91 17.37 -22.77
C ASN A 42 -13.65 18.18 -21.68
N PHE A 43 -13.25 18.03 -20.41
CA PHE A 43 -13.74 18.86 -19.29
C PHE A 43 -13.60 20.39 -19.52
N PHE A 44 -12.44 20.88 -19.96
CA PHE A 44 -12.24 22.31 -20.20
C PHE A 44 -13.04 22.81 -21.40
N VAL A 45 -13.21 21.96 -22.42
CA VAL A 45 -13.98 22.26 -23.63
C VAL A 45 -15.47 22.34 -23.31
N ASP A 46 -16.00 21.36 -22.58
CA ASP A 46 -17.43 21.29 -22.25
C ASP A 46 -17.84 22.35 -21.22
N THR A 47 -16.97 22.66 -20.25
CA THR A 47 -17.23 23.74 -19.27
C THR A 47 -17.17 25.11 -19.93
N ALA A 48 -16.25 25.33 -20.89
CA ALA A 48 -16.21 26.57 -21.65
C ALA A 48 -17.48 26.76 -22.50
N GLY A 49 -18.03 25.68 -23.06
CA GLY A 49 -19.34 25.71 -23.76
C GLY A 49 -20.53 25.95 -22.81
N ALA A 50 -20.54 25.36 -21.62
CA ALA A 50 -21.60 25.55 -20.64
C ALA A 50 -21.66 26.99 -20.06
N LEU A 51 -20.51 27.66 -19.97
CA LEU A 51 -20.40 29.06 -19.53
C LEU A 51 -20.85 30.07 -20.59
N THR A 52 -20.88 29.71 -21.87
CA THR A 52 -21.41 30.60 -22.92
C THR A 52 -22.94 30.70 -22.93
N ASP A 53 -23.66 29.72 -22.36
CA ASP A 53 -25.13 29.71 -22.27
C ASP A 53 -25.69 30.25 -20.92
N ALA A 54 -24.79 30.66 -20.00
CA ALA A 54 -25.03 31.45 -18.78
C ALA A 54 -26.38 31.27 -18.04
N THR A 55 -26.80 30.03 -17.77
CA THR A 55 -27.88 29.74 -16.81
C THR A 55 -27.29 29.22 -15.50
N LEU A 56 -27.95 29.45 -14.36
CA LEU A 56 -27.52 28.90 -13.07
C LEU A 56 -27.38 27.36 -13.10
N GLY A 57 -28.15 26.69 -13.96
CA GLY A 57 -28.10 25.24 -14.17
C GLY A 57 -26.81 24.78 -14.85
N SER A 58 -26.33 25.49 -15.88
CA SER A 58 -25.11 25.11 -16.60
C SER A 58 -23.84 25.27 -15.73
N VAL A 59 -23.82 26.28 -14.85
CA VAL A 59 -22.75 26.45 -13.85
C VAL A 59 -22.72 25.29 -12.84
N LEU A 60 -23.88 24.86 -12.34
CA LEU A 60 -23.97 23.72 -11.41
C LEU A 60 -23.52 22.41 -12.06
N VAL A 61 -23.93 22.16 -13.31
CA VAL A 61 -23.48 20.99 -14.09
C VAL A 61 -21.96 20.99 -14.25
N GLY A 62 -21.36 22.13 -14.60
CA GLY A 62 -19.91 22.27 -14.71
C GLY A 62 -19.19 21.91 -13.40
N ILE A 63 -19.69 22.38 -12.26
CA ILE A 63 -19.13 22.05 -10.93
C ILE A 63 -19.24 20.55 -10.63
N LEU A 64 -20.39 19.92 -10.87
CA LEU A 64 -20.57 18.49 -10.61
C LEU A 64 -19.65 17.64 -11.51
N GLN A 65 -19.45 18.05 -12.77
CA GLN A 65 -18.51 17.42 -13.68
C GLN A 65 -17.05 17.58 -13.21
N MET A 66 -16.67 18.75 -12.66
CA MET A 66 -15.35 18.94 -12.03
C MET A 66 -15.10 17.96 -10.89
N PHE A 67 -16.07 17.82 -9.98
CA PHE A 67 -15.95 16.87 -8.87
C PHE A 67 -15.86 15.43 -9.35
N LYS A 68 -16.69 15.02 -10.32
CA LYS A 68 -16.63 13.69 -10.93
C LYS A 68 -15.24 13.41 -11.50
N ALA A 69 -14.70 14.32 -12.31
CA ALA A 69 -13.39 14.17 -12.93
C ALA A 69 -12.27 14.06 -11.90
N ALA A 70 -12.31 14.90 -10.85
CA ALA A 70 -11.34 14.84 -9.76
C ALA A 70 -11.39 13.50 -9.00
N LEU A 71 -12.60 12.97 -8.75
CA LEU A 71 -12.77 11.67 -8.11
C LEU A 71 -12.32 10.51 -9.01
N ALA A 72 -12.62 10.56 -10.32
CA ALA A 72 -12.16 9.58 -11.30
C ALA A 72 -10.64 9.51 -11.37
N PHE A 73 -9.98 10.66 -11.44
CA PHE A 73 -8.52 10.74 -11.39
C PHE A 73 -7.95 10.16 -10.09
N THR A 74 -8.53 10.54 -8.96
CA THR A 74 -8.08 10.05 -7.65
C THR A 74 -8.25 8.54 -7.56
N LEU A 75 -9.37 8.00 -8.04
CA LEU A 75 -9.61 6.56 -8.07
C LEU A 75 -8.59 5.84 -8.95
N ALA A 76 -8.27 6.38 -10.14
CA ALA A 76 -7.27 5.80 -11.04
C ALA A 76 -5.88 5.74 -10.39
N LEU A 77 -5.42 6.86 -9.84
CA LEU A 77 -4.14 6.95 -9.16
C LEU A 77 -4.07 6.01 -7.96
N VAL A 78 -5.10 5.99 -7.13
CA VAL A 78 -5.17 5.15 -5.93
C VAL A 78 -5.23 3.67 -6.32
N ALA A 79 -6.01 3.28 -7.32
CA ALA A 79 -6.10 1.90 -7.76
C ALA A 79 -4.76 1.37 -8.30
N GLN A 80 -4.02 2.20 -9.05
CA GLN A 80 -2.67 1.85 -9.51
C GLN A 80 -1.69 1.69 -8.34
N LEU A 81 -1.63 2.66 -7.42
CA LEU A 81 -0.74 2.59 -6.26
C LEU A 81 -1.10 1.43 -5.31
N PHE A 82 -2.39 1.14 -5.18
CA PHE A 82 -2.90 -0.01 -4.45
C PHE A 82 -2.35 -1.30 -5.04
N GLU A 83 -2.47 -1.47 -6.36
CA GLU A 83 -1.96 -2.64 -7.08
C GLU A 83 -0.44 -2.80 -6.98
N VAL A 84 0.32 -1.70 -7.01
CA VAL A 84 1.77 -1.70 -6.72
C VAL A 84 2.05 -2.24 -5.30
N GLY A 85 1.36 -1.71 -4.29
CA GLY A 85 1.54 -2.16 -2.90
C GLY A 85 1.18 -3.63 -2.68
N LEU A 86 0.27 -4.17 -3.50
CA LEU A 86 -0.13 -5.58 -3.44
C LEU A 86 0.82 -6.51 -4.18
N THR A 87 1.26 -6.12 -5.37
CA THR A 87 2.08 -6.96 -6.26
C THR A 87 3.58 -6.87 -5.96
N PHE A 88 3.98 -5.95 -5.07
CA PHE A 88 5.36 -5.85 -4.62
C PHE A 88 5.83 -7.17 -3.97
N ASP A 89 6.84 -7.79 -4.58
CA ASP A 89 7.42 -9.07 -4.16
C ASP A 89 8.92 -8.96 -3.79
N ASN A 90 9.61 -7.93 -4.28
CA ASN A 90 11.04 -7.75 -4.10
C ASN A 90 11.41 -7.11 -2.74
N PHE A 91 11.07 -7.78 -1.63
CA PHE A 91 11.43 -7.33 -0.28
C PHE A 91 12.92 -7.49 0.04
N PHE A 92 13.66 -8.24 -0.78
CA PHE A 92 15.07 -8.58 -0.57
C PHE A 92 15.98 -7.91 -1.59
N THR A 93 15.80 -6.61 -1.78
CA THR A 93 16.66 -5.81 -2.66
C THR A 93 18.13 -5.88 -2.22
N GLU A 94 19.04 -5.55 -3.14
CA GLU A 94 20.49 -5.54 -2.85
C GLU A 94 20.85 -4.64 -1.66
N GLY A 95 20.21 -3.48 -1.56
CA GLY A 95 20.38 -2.55 -0.44
C GLY A 95 19.94 -3.16 0.90
N VAL A 96 18.76 -3.79 0.94
CA VAL A 96 18.25 -4.46 2.14
C VAL A 96 19.15 -5.62 2.55
N ASN A 97 19.64 -6.40 1.59
CA ASN A 97 20.55 -7.52 1.87
C ASN A 97 21.90 -7.04 2.41
N THR A 98 22.42 -5.94 1.89
CA THR A 98 23.67 -5.33 2.35
C THR A 98 23.51 -4.81 3.78
N ALA A 99 22.42 -4.09 4.06
CA ALA A 99 22.11 -3.58 5.39
C ALA A 99 21.89 -4.73 6.40
N TRP A 100 21.16 -5.79 6.02
CA TRP A 100 20.99 -6.97 6.86
C TRP A 100 22.34 -7.63 7.20
N ARG A 101 23.25 -7.78 6.23
CA ARG A 101 24.60 -8.33 6.49
C ARG A 101 25.36 -7.47 7.50
N ALA A 102 25.33 -6.15 7.35
CA ALA A 102 25.96 -5.23 8.29
C ALA A 102 25.38 -5.38 9.71
N THR A 103 24.05 -5.43 9.84
CA THR A 103 23.39 -5.62 11.14
C THR A 103 23.68 -6.99 11.75
N ARG A 104 23.78 -8.05 10.92
CA ARG A 104 24.18 -9.38 11.35
C ARG A 104 25.61 -9.41 11.88
N ASP A 105 26.53 -8.77 11.18
CA ASP A 105 27.95 -8.72 11.58
C ASP A 105 28.11 -7.94 12.89
N PHE A 106 27.34 -6.85 13.05
CA PHE A 106 27.23 -6.11 14.31
C PHE A 106 26.63 -6.96 15.44
N ALA A 107 25.58 -7.74 15.16
CA ALA A 107 24.98 -8.64 16.12
C ALA A 107 25.95 -9.76 16.55
N ASN A 108 26.76 -10.29 15.62
CA ASN A 108 27.80 -11.27 15.92
C ASN A 108 28.86 -10.70 16.89
N LEU A 109 29.24 -9.43 16.74
CA LEU A 109 30.14 -8.77 17.68
C LEU A 109 29.54 -8.69 19.10
N PHE A 110 28.26 -8.36 19.23
CA PHE A 110 27.55 -8.42 20.52
C PHE A 110 27.54 -9.83 21.10
N PHE A 111 27.30 -10.84 20.28
CA PHE A 111 27.29 -12.22 20.71
C PHE A 111 28.64 -12.64 21.31
N SER A 112 29.76 -12.24 20.69
CA SER A 112 31.09 -12.47 21.23
C SER A 112 31.29 -11.85 22.61
N PHE A 113 30.81 -10.61 22.85
CA PHE A 113 30.89 -9.99 24.18
C PHE A 113 30.05 -10.70 25.22
N ILE A 114 28.86 -11.19 24.86
CA ILE A 114 28.02 -11.92 25.80
C ILE A 114 28.65 -13.26 26.17
N LEU A 115 29.23 -13.99 25.21
CA LEU A 115 29.98 -15.22 25.50
C LEU A 115 31.19 -14.95 26.40
N LEU A 116 31.94 -13.89 26.14
CA LEU A 116 33.07 -13.47 26.99
C LEU A 116 32.61 -13.19 28.42
N PHE A 117 31.50 -12.45 28.57
CA PHE A 117 30.91 -12.17 29.87
C PHE A 117 30.49 -13.45 30.60
N ILE A 118 29.82 -14.38 29.92
CA ILE A 118 29.40 -15.68 30.49
C ILE A 118 30.62 -16.49 30.92
N ALA A 119 31.69 -16.50 30.12
CA ALA A 119 32.92 -17.22 30.42
C ALA A 119 33.61 -16.67 31.68
N ILE A 120 33.77 -15.34 31.78
CA ILE A 120 34.36 -14.68 32.96
C ILE A 120 33.47 -14.91 34.19
N ALA A 121 32.15 -14.75 34.07
CA ALA A 121 31.21 -14.96 35.17
C ALA A 121 31.24 -16.40 35.68
N THR A 122 31.45 -17.38 34.80
CA THR A 122 31.60 -18.80 35.14
C THR A 122 32.97 -19.06 35.80
N ALA A 123 34.05 -18.47 35.29
CA ALA A 123 35.40 -18.61 35.85
C ALA A 123 35.51 -18.01 37.26
N LEU A 124 34.86 -16.87 37.52
CA LEU A 124 34.84 -16.18 38.81
C LEU A 124 33.73 -16.68 39.76
N ASN A 125 32.94 -17.68 39.34
CA ASN A 125 31.79 -18.22 40.09
C ASN A 125 30.82 -17.14 40.60
N ILE A 126 30.55 -16.14 39.76
CA ILE A 126 29.69 -15.00 40.11
C ILE A 126 28.23 -15.50 40.23
N GLN A 127 27.63 -15.31 41.41
CA GLN A 127 26.26 -15.75 41.75
C GLN A 127 25.14 -15.17 40.87
N VAL A 128 25.41 -14.19 40.00
CA VAL A 128 24.48 -13.70 38.97
C VAL A 128 23.95 -14.85 38.11
N LEU A 129 24.80 -15.84 37.82
CA LEU A 129 24.48 -17.06 37.08
C LEU A 129 23.63 -18.07 37.89
N GLN A 130 23.69 -18.01 39.23
CA GLN A 130 22.89 -18.86 40.11
C GLN A 130 21.43 -18.38 40.22
N LYS A 131 21.18 -17.07 40.15
CA LYS A 131 19.83 -16.48 40.10
C LYS A 131 19.15 -16.67 38.73
N TYR A 132 19.94 -16.80 37.66
CA TYR A 132 19.46 -16.95 36.28
C TYR A 132 19.53 -18.37 35.71
N ASN A 133 19.88 -19.38 36.52
CA ASN A 133 20.03 -20.78 36.11
C ASN A 133 20.89 -20.92 34.85
N ALA A 134 22.18 -20.59 34.96
CA ALA A 134 23.16 -20.59 33.86
C ALA A 134 23.15 -21.83 32.94
N LYS A 135 22.82 -23.00 33.48
CA LYS A 135 22.65 -24.26 32.71
C LYS A 135 21.57 -24.13 31.62
N ASN A 136 20.60 -23.24 31.79
CA ASN A 136 19.51 -22.98 30.83
C ASN A 136 19.80 -21.80 29.88
N LEU A 137 20.85 -21.00 30.13
CA LEU A 137 21.20 -19.87 29.27
C LEU A 137 22.03 -20.33 28.07
N LEU A 138 23.06 -21.16 28.30
CA LEU A 138 23.99 -21.58 27.24
C LEU A 138 23.30 -22.20 26.00
N PRO A 139 22.34 -23.15 26.16
CA PRO A 139 21.63 -23.72 25.02
C PRO A 139 20.80 -22.68 24.25
N LYS A 140 20.16 -21.73 24.95
CA LYS A 140 19.40 -20.64 24.32
C LYS A 140 20.29 -19.72 23.49
N PHE A 141 21.49 -19.43 23.99
CA PHE A 141 22.49 -18.63 23.26
C PHE A 141 22.93 -19.32 21.97
N ILE A 142 23.21 -20.63 22.01
CA ILE A 142 23.61 -21.40 20.81
C ILE A 142 22.49 -21.39 19.77
N VAL A 143 21.25 -21.67 20.19
CA VAL A 143 20.09 -21.66 19.29
C VAL A 143 19.91 -20.28 18.65
N ILE A 144 20.06 -19.20 19.42
CA ILE A 144 19.90 -17.86 18.87
C ILE A 144 21.07 -17.44 17.98
N ALA A 145 22.30 -17.89 18.24
CA ALA A 145 23.41 -17.71 17.31
C ALA A 145 23.13 -18.34 15.94
N LEU A 146 22.46 -19.50 15.92
CA LEU A 146 21.97 -20.11 14.70
C LEU A 146 20.87 -19.23 14.06
N LEU A 147 19.84 -18.86 14.81
CA LEU A 147 18.70 -18.06 14.32
C LEU A 147 19.12 -16.69 13.79
N LEU A 148 20.17 -16.08 14.34
CA LEU A 148 20.72 -14.81 13.88
C LEU A 148 21.18 -14.91 12.42
N ASN A 149 21.83 -16.02 12.04
CA ASN A 149 22.28 -16.27 10.67
C ASN A 149 21.12 -16.57 9.71
N PHE A 150 20.05 -17.19 10.22
CA PHE A 150 18.83 -17.48 9.46
C PHE A 150 17.73 -16.41 9.61
N SER A 151 18.03 -15.29 10.25
CA SER A 151 17.04 -14.27 10.62
C SER A 151 16.27 -13.74 9.41
N ARG A 152 16.98 -13.47 8.31
CA ARG A 152 16.39 -13.08 7.02
C ARG A 152 15.46 -14.16 6.45
N ALA A 153 15.87 -15.42 6.50
CA ALA A 153 15.08 -16.53 5.96
C ALA A 153 13.76 -16.71 6.73
N ILE A 154 13.77 -16.51 8.05
CA ILE A 154 12.57 -16.56 8.88
C ILE A 154 11.60 -15.44 8.50
N VAL A 155 12.09 -14.20 8.36
CA VAL A 155 11.25 -13.07 7.92
C VAL A 155 10.70 -13.32 6.51
N GLY A 156 11.53 -13.82 5.60
CA GLY A 156 11.11 -14.18 4.25
C GLY A 156 9.99 -15.19 4.23
N LEU A 157 10.12 -16.31 4.94
CA LEU A 157 9.07 -17.31 5.03
C LEU A 157 7.73 -16.72 5.50
N VAL A 158 7.74 -15.83 6.50
CA VAL A 158 6.52 -15.19 7.00
C VAL A 158 5.91 -14.24 5.95
N VAL A 159 6.75 -13.44 5.27
CA VAL A 159 6.30 -12.50 4.23
C VAL A 159 5.79 -13.25 3.00
N ASP A 160 6.44 -14.35 2.60
CA ASP A 160 6.05 -15.18 1.47
C ASP A 160 4.67 -15.83 1.72
N ILE A 161 4.45 -16.35 2.94
CA ILE A 161 3.13 -16.87 3.34
C ILE A 161 2.06 -15.76 3.28
N SER A 162 2.37 -14.57 3.81
CA SER A 162 1.49 -13.40 3.73
C SER A 162 1.14 -13.06 2.28
N GLN A 163 2.15 -13.01 1.41
CA GLN A 163 2.00 -12.69 0.00
C GLN A 163 1.18 -13.73 -0.75
N LEU A 164 1.33 -15.03 -0.41
CA LEU A 164 0.52 -16.10 -0.97
C LEU A 164 -0.97 -15.90 -0.66
N PHE A 165 -1.32 -15.59 0.60
CA PHE A 165 -2.72 -15.29 0.96
C PHE A 165 -3.25 -14.06 0.24
N MET A 166 -2.43 -13.00 0.15
CA MET A 166 -2.78 -11.81 -0.63
C MET A 166 -3.07 -12.16 -2.09
N PHE A 167 -2.20 -12.92 -2.74
CA PHE A 167 -2.37 -13.26 -4.15
C PHE A 167 -3.72 -13.94 -4.44
N GLN A 168 -4.20 -14.81 -3.53
CA GLN A 168 -5.51 -15.45 -3.70
C GLN A 168 -6.68 -14.48 -3.63
N PHE A 169 -6.68 -13.55 -2.67
CA PHE A 169 -7.73 -12.55 -2.60
C PHE A 169 -7.61 -11.50 -3.72
N TYR A 170 -6.39 -11.16 -4.13
CA TYR A 170 -6.15 -10.26 -5.27
C TYR A 170 -6.74 -10.83 -6.56
N ASN A 171 -6.43 -12.10 -6.89
CA ASN A 171 -6.97 -12.74 -8.09
C ASN A 171 -8.50 -12.87 -8.02
N ALA A 172 -9.05 -13.21 -6.85
CA ALA A 172 -10.50 -13.26 -6.66
C ALA A 172 -11.16 -11.87 -6.81
N ALA A 173 -10.51 -10.82 -6.30
CA ALA A 173 -10.99 -9.44 -6.40
C ALA A 173 -10.92 -8.91 -7.84
N ILE A 174 -9.84 -9.22 -8.58
CA ILE A 174 -9.64 -8.75 -9.94
C ILE A 174 -10.45 -9.53 -10.98
N GLY A 175 -10.78 -10.79 -10.71
CA GLY A 175 -11.54 -11.66 -11.63
C GLY A 175 -11.06 -11.55 -13.08
N ASP A 176 -11.99 -11.31 -14.01
CA ASP A 176 -11.67 -11.25 -15.45
C ASP A 176 -11.09 -9.91 -15.94
N SER A 177 -10.88 -8.92 -15.07
CA SER A 177 -10.39 -7.62 -15.53
C SER A 177 -8.88 -7.50 -15.47
N ALA A 178 -8.32 -6.66 -16.32
CA ALA A 178 -6.87 -6.53 -16.48
C ALA A 178 -6.19 -5.83 -15.29
N THR A 179 -6.87 -4.89 -14.64
CA THR A 179 -6.31 -4.09 -13.53
C THR A 179 -7.34 -3.83 -12.43
N MET A 180 -6.86 -3.52 -11.22
CA MET A 180 -7.74 -3.06 -10.13
C MET A 180 -8.53 -1.82 -10.51
N PHE A 181 -7.92 -0.91 -11.28
CA PHE A 181 -8.62 0.28 -11.79
C PHE A 181 -9.82 -0.11 -12.66
N SER A 182 -9.64 -1.01 -13.63
CA SER A 182 -10.73 -1.43 -14.52
C SER A 182 -11.89 -2.09 -13.75
N ARG A 183 -11.59 -2.81 -12.66
CA ARG A 183 -12.62 -3.33 -11.74
C ARG A 183 -13.38 -2.24 -11.04
N PHE A 184 -12.68 -1.34 -10.36
CA PHE A 184 -13.33 -0.26 -9.62
C PHE A 184 -14.12 0.67 -10.57
N SER A 185 -13.60 0.98 -11.75
CA SER A 185 -14.30 1.79 -12.75
C SER A 185 -15.61 1.13 -13.20
N ARG A 186 -15.61 -0.19 -13.43
CA ARG A 186 -16.83 -0.94 -13.80
C ARG A 186 -17.91 -0.91 -12.73
N TYR A 187 -17.55 -1.04 -11.45
CA TYR A 187 -18.54 -1.06 -10.36
C TYR A 187 -18.98 0.33 -9.92
N THR A 188 -18.13 1.34 -10.10
CA THR A 188 -18.49 2.74 -9.80
C THR A 188 -19.21 3.41 -10.98
N ASN A 189 -19.11 2.85 -12.19
CA ASN A 189 -19.53 3.46 -13.45
C ASN A 189 -18.96 4.88 -13.64
N ILE A 190 -17.86 5.24 -12.98
CA ILE A 190 -17.43 6.64 -12.87
C ILE A 190 -17.05 7.27 -14.22
N SER A 191 -16.60 6.45 -15.17
CA SER A 191 -16.35 6.83 -16.57
C SER A 191 -17.64 7.09 -17.35
N ASP A 192 -18.66 6.27 -17.12
CA ASP A 192 -19.93 6.30 -17.86
C ASP A 192 -21.02 7.14 -17.16
N MET A 193 -20.70 7.70 -16.00
CA MET A 193 -21.57 8.62 -15.26
C MET A 193 -21.84 9.88 -16.10
N ALA A 194 -22.97 9.86 -16.80
CA ALA A 194 -23.50 11.00 -17.52
C ALA A 194 -24.17 11.97 -16.53
N ILE A 195 -23.50 13.10 -16.27
CA ILE A 195 -24.17 14.27 -15.70
C ILE A 195 -24.73 15.03 -16.90
N GLY A 196 -26.05 14.97 -17.07
CA GLY A 196 -26.70 15.53 -18.26
C GLY A 196 -26.43 17.02 -18.45
N ASP A 197 -26.44 17.47 -19.71
CA ASP A 197 -26.12 18.85 -20.11
C ASP A 197 -27.02 19.91 -19.46
N ASN A 198 -28.18 19.50 -18.95
CA ASN A 198 -29.12 20.33 -18.21
C ASN A 198 -29.64 19.60 -16.98
N VAL A 199 -29.20 20.01 -15.79
CA VAL A 199 -29.84 19.63 -14.53
C VAL A 199 -31.09 20.50 -14.36
N SER A 200 -32.23 19.98 -14.82
CA SER A 200 -33.47 20.74 -14.94
C SER A 200 -34.28 20.79 -13.64
N ASN A 201 -33.98 19.94 -12.66
CA ASN A 201 -34.67 19.91 -11.38
C ASN A 201 -33.73 19.65 -10.19
N MET A 202 -34.15 20.11 -9.00
CA MET A 202 -33.39 19.97 -7.76
C MET A 202 -33.16 18.51 -7.37
N GLN A 203 -34.10 17.61 -7.70
CA GLN A 203 -33.99 16.18 -7.42
C GLN A 203 -32.81 15.52 -8.14
N GLN A 204 -32.57 15.84 -9.41
CA GLN A 204 -31.42 15.34 -10.17
C GLN A 204 -30.10 15.87 -9.58
N SER A 205 -30.06 17.15 -9.20
CA SER A 205 -28.86 17.72 -8.56
C SER A 205 -28.49 17.00 -7.25
N LEU A 206 -29.50 16.67 -6.43
CA LEU A 206 -29.30 15.94 -5.18
C LEU A 206 -28.85 14.50 -5.42
N ALA A 207 -29.34 13.83 -6.46
CA ALA A 207 -28.91 12.49 -6.84
C ALA A 207 -27.44 12.46 -7.31
N TYR A 208 -27.01 13.43 -8.12
CA TYR A 208 -25.61 13.53 -8.52
C TYR A 208 -24.70 13.85 -7.33
N LEU A 209 -25.12 14.74 -6.44
CA LEU A 209 -24.37 15.05 -5.22
C LEU A 209 -24.24 13.84 -4.29
N SER A 210 -25.31 13.08 -4.08
CA SER A 210 -25.25 11.89 -3.23
C SER A 210 -24.32 10.83 -3.79
N MET A 211 -24.33 10.60 -5.11
CA MET A 211 -23.40 9.68 -5.77
C MET A 211 -21.94 10.14 -5.62
N ILE A 212 -21.66 11.42 -5.84
CA ILE A 212 -20.32 12.01 -5.67
C ILE A 212 -19.84 11.82 -4.22
N VAL A 213 -20.71 12.02 -3.23
CA VAL A 213 -20.37 11.81 -1.82
C VAL A 213 -20.05 10.34 -1.53
N LEU A 214 -20.84 9.39 -2.04
CA LEU A 214 -20.59 7.96 -1.87
C LEU A 214 -19.27 7.53 -2.53
N LEU A 215 -18.98 8.04 -3.73
CA LEU A 215 -17.70 7.79 -4.41
C LEU A 215 -16.52 8.38 -3.63
N ALA A 216 -16.66 9.59 -3.09
CA ALA A 216 -15.62 10.20 -2.26
C ALA A 216 -15.34 9.38 -1.00
N LEU A 217 -16.37 8.82 -0.35
CA LEU A 217 -16.21 7.93 0.80
C LEU A 217 -15.47 6.64 0.41
N LEU A 218 -15.87 6.00 -0.70
CA LEU A 218 -15.19 4.80 -1.22
C LEU A 218 -13.71 5.09 -1.50
N ILE A 219 -13.42 6.17 -2.22
CA ILE A 219 -12.05 6.59 -2.55
C ILE A 219 -11.26 6.86 -1.27
N SER A 220 -11.85 7.48 -0.25
CA SER A 220 -11.17 7.74 1.02
C SER A 220 -10.71 6.45 1.71
N VAL A 221 -11.53 5.39 1.69
CA VAL A 221 -11.17 4.07 2.23
C VAL A 221 -10.02 3.48 1.43
N LEU A 222 -10.08 3.53 0.09
CA LEU A 222 -9.02 3.02 -0.79
C LEU A 222 -7.70 3.78 -0.61
N VAL A 223 -7.73 5.10 -0.42
CA VAL A 223 -6.54 5.92 -0.11
C VAL A 223 -5.88 5.43 1.17
N TRP A 224 -6.66 5.24 2.24
CA TRP A 224 -6.16 4.73 3.52
C TRP A 224 -5.58 3.32 3.40
N SER A 225 -6.27 2.41 2.72
CA SER A 225 -5.77 1.05 2.47
C SER A 225 -4.47 1.05 1.67
N THR A 226 -4.37 1.90 0.65
CA THR A 226 -3.17 2.06 -0.17
C THR A 226 -1.99 2.56 0.66
N ALA A 227 -2.20 3.59 1.49
CA ALA A 227 -1.15 4.12 2.35
C ALA A 227 -0.59 3.07 3.31
N ILE A 228 -1.46 2.20 3.86
CA ILE A 228 -1.05 1.09 4.73
C ILE A 228 -0.19 0.08 3.95
N LEU A 229 -0.58 -0.28 2.73
CA LEU A 229 0.17 -1.23 1.88
C LEU A 229 1.52 -0.67 1.40
N LEU A 230 1.61 0.62 1.07
CA LEU A 230 2.88 1.24 0.72
C LEU A 230 3.81 1.32 1.92
N THR A 231 3.27 1.65 3.10
CA THR A 231 4.05 1.65 4.36
C THR A 231 4.54 0.25 4.71
N ARG A 232 3.76 -0.81 4.41
CA ARG A 232 4.16 -2.22 4.62
C ARG A 232 5.51 -2.52 3.95
N VAL A 233 5.75 -2.05 2.73
CA VAL A 233 7.01 -2.28 2.01
C VAL A 233 8.22 -1.78 2.81
N VAL A 234 8.15 -0.52 3.22
CA VAL A 234 9.24 0.13 3.97
C VAL A 234 9.41 -0.50 5.35
N VAL A 235 8.32 -0.79 6.06
CA VAL A 235 8.39 -1.41 7.40
C VAL A 235 8.97 -2.82 7.33
N ILE A 236 8.62 -3.62 6.31
CA ILE A 236 9.19 -4.96 6.11
C ILE A 236 10.70 -4.86 5.84
N TRP A 237 11.18 -3.89 5.04
CA TRP A 237 12.62 -3.68 4.88
C TRP A 237 13.32 -3.42 6.21
N VAL A 238 12.76 -2.55 7.05
CA VAL A 238 13.31 -2.27 8.40
C VAL A 238 13.31 -3.53 9.27
N ILE A 239 12.22 -4.31 9.25
CA ILE A 239 12.10 -5.57 9.99
C ILE A 239 13.15 -6.58 9.54
N ILE A 240 13.41 -6.70 8.23
CA ILE A 240 14.43 -7.59 7.66
C ILE A 240 15.81 -7.16 8.16
N VAL A 241 16.17 -5.88 7.98
CA VAL A 241 17.48 -5.35 8.35
C VAL A 241 17.74 -5.52 9.85
N LEU A 242 16.76 -5.19 10.69
CA LEU A 242 16.89 -5.29 12.15
C LEU A 242 16.67 -6.70 12.72
N SER A 243 16.30 -7.68 11.88
CA SER A 243 16.00 -9.03 12.34
C SER A 243 17.12 -9.69 13.17
N PRO A 244 18.43 -9.61 12.82
CA PRO A 244 19.49 -10.21 13.63
C PRO A 244 19.52 -9.65 15.05
N MET A 245 19.26 -8.35 15.18
CA MET A 245 19.28 -7.65 16.48
C MET A 245 18.06 -7.94 17.32
N ALA A 246 16.89 -8.11 16.68
CA ALA A 246 15.69 -8.55 17.37
C ALA A 246 15.89 -9.93 18.04
N PHE A 247 16.56 -10.87 17.37
CA PHE A 247 16.89 -12.17 17.96
C PHE A 247 17.84 -12.05 19.17
N ILE A 248 18.80 -11.12 19.16
CA ILE A 248 19.61 -10.84 20.37
C ILE A 248 18.75 -10.24 21.48
N ALA A 249 17.86 -9.31 21.15
CA ALA A 249 16.96 -8.69 22.12
C ALA A 249 16.04 -9.73 22.81
N ALA A 250 15.73 -10.85 22.15
CA ALA A 250 14.97 -11.95 22.73
C ALA A 250 15.70 -12.67 23.89
N LEU A 251 17.03 -12.64 23.91
CA LEU A 251 17.86 -13.29 24.94
C LEU A 251 18.01 -12.47 26.21
N ILE A 252 18.06 -11.15 26.08
CA ILE A 252 18.46 -10.24 27.15
C ILE A 252 17.19 -9.71 27.82
N PRO A 253 16.91 -10.02 29.11
CA PRO A 253 15.65 -9.64 29.75
C PRO A 253 15.33 -8.14 29.65
N PRO A 254 16.29 -7.21 29.88
CA PRO A 254 16.06 -5.77 29.64
C PRO A 254 15.65 -5.39 28.21
N LEU A 255 15.99 -6.19 27.20
CA LEU A 255 15.74 -5.90 25.78
C LEU A 255 14.52 -6.63 25.22
N GLN A 256 13.82 -7.46 26.00
CA GLN A 256 12.67 -8.23 25.54
C GLN A 256 11.53 -7.35 25.00
N GLN A 257 11.42 -6.10 25.46
CA GLN A 257 10.46 -5.14 24.91
C GLN A 257 10.68 -4.90 23.40
N TYR A 258 11.94 -4.76 22.96
CA TYR A 258 12.25 -4.55 21.54
C TYR A 258 11.98 -5.78 20.69
N TRP A 259 12.22 -6.98 21.24
CA TRP A 259 11.80 -8.23 20.60
C TRP A 259 10.28 -8.26 20.39
N ASN A 260 9.51 -7.93 21.42
CA ASN A 260 8.05 -7.93 21.33
C ASN A 260 7.54 -6.93 20.30
N GLN A 261 8.10 -5.70 20.27
CA GLN A 261 7.76 -4.70 19.27
C GLN A 261 8.09 -5.15 17.85
N TRP A 262 9.27 -5.73 17.64
CA TRP A 262 9.67 -6.26 16.32
C TRP A 262 8.76 -7.41 15.88
N LYS A 263 8.47 -8.35 16.77
CA LYS A 263 7.59 -9.49 16.50
C LYS A 263 6.17 -9.02 16.17
N GLU A 264 5.63 -8.09 16.95
CA GLU A 264 4.31 -7.51 16.72
C GLU A 264 4.25 -6.75 15.40
N ALA A 265 5.30 -6.00 15.05
CA ALA A 265 5.40 -5.32 13.76
C ALA A 265 5.40 -6.33 12.60
N LEU A 266 6.21 -7.40 12.68
CA LEU A 266 6.23 -8.46 11.67
C LEU A 266 4.84 -9.11 11.51
N GLN A 267 4.18 -9.46 12.61
CA GLN A 267 2.85 -10.07 12.58
C GLN A 267 1.81 -9.12 11.98
N LYS A 268 1.79 -7.85 12.41
CA LYS A 268 0.88 -6.83 11.86
C LYS A 268 1.09 -6.67 10.35
N GLN A 269 2.34 -6.52 9.90
CA GLN A 269 2.62 -6.35 8.48
C GLN A 269 2.33 -7.61 7.64
N ALA A 270 2.48 -8.80 8.23
CA ALA A 270 2.14 -10.06 7.58
C ALA A 270 0.61 -10.28 7.47
N VAL A 271 -0.16 -9.80 8.44
CA VAL A 271 -1.61 -10.05 8.50
C VAL A 271 -2.44 -8.93 7.86
N ASN A 272 -2.02 -7.67 7.97
CA ASN A 272 -2.78 -6.53 7.46
C ASN A 272 -3.04 -6.61 5.94
N GLY A 273 -2.05 -7.03 5.15
CA GLY A 273 -2.19 -7.18 3.69
C GLY A 273 -3.32 -8.14 3.30
N PRO A 274 -3.28 -9.41 3.74
CA PRO A 274 -4.37 -10.36 3.52
C PRO A 274 -5.73 -9.87 3.99
N ILE A 275 -5.81 -9.21 5.16
CA ILE A 275 -7.07 -8.69 5.70
C ILE A 275 -7.66 -7.61 4.78
N ILE A 276 -6.85 -6.63 4.38
CA ILE A 276 -7.29 -5.54 3.47
C ILE A 276 -7.86 -6.15 2.19
N LEU A 277 -7.15 -7.10 1.60
CA LEU A 277 -7.59 -7.73 0.36
C LEU A 277 -8.84 -8.60 0.52
N PHE A 278 -8.97 -9.31 1.62
CA PHE A 278 -10.19 -10.06 1.93
C PHE A 278 -11.42 -9.13 1.96
N PHE A 279 -11.31 -7.98 2.63
CA PHE A 279 -12.42 -7.02 2.69
C PHE A 279 -12.68 -6.34 1.35
N VAL A 280 -11.64 -6.02 0.56
CA VAL A 280 -11.80 -5.49 -0.80
C VAL A 280 -12.50 -6.50 -1.70
N TRP A 281 -12.10 -7.77 -1.64
CA TRP A 281 -12.76 -8.86 -2.38
C TRP A 281 -14.24 -9.00 -2.01
N ILE A 282 -14.58 -9.00 -0.71
CA ILE A 282 -15.98 -9.03 -0.26
C ILE A 282 -16.74 -7.81 -0.77
N ALA A 283 -16.17 -6.60 -0.64
CA ALA A 283 -16.82 -5.37 -1.08
C ALA A 283 -17.14 -5.43 -2.58
N LEU A 284 -16.20 -5.89 -3.41
CA LEU A 284 -16.41 -6.07 -4.85
C LEU A 284 -17.43 -7.16 -5.17
N THR A 285 -17.45 -8.25 -4.42
CA THR A 285 -18.43 -9.34 -4.58
C THR A 285 -19.85 -8.87 -4.24
N VAL A 286 -20.00 -8.06 -3.19
CA VAL A 286 -21.29 -7.46 -2.83
C VAL A 286 -21.76 -6.51 -3.93
N LEU A 287 -20.86 -5.67 -4.47
CA LEU A 287 -21.18 -4.76 -5.57
C LEU A 287 -21.60 -5.50 -6.85
N GLN A 288 -21.00 -6.66 -7.13
CA GLN A 288 -21.43 -7.53 -8.24
C GLN A 288 -22.86 -8.00 -8.06
N GLY A 289 -23.21 -8.53 -6.89
CA GLY A 289 -24.56 -9.04 -6.62
C GLY A 289 -25.65 -7.97 -6.69
N VAL A 290 -25.32 -6.70 -6.43
CA VAL A 290 -26.24 -5.57 -6.60
C VAL A 290 -26.47 -5.22 -8.07
N GLY A 291 -25.47 -5.41 -8.94
CA GLY A 291 -25.57 -5.09 -10.37
C GLY A 291 -26.33 -6.12 -11.22
N GLU A 292 -26.58 -7.32 -10.68
CA GLU A 292 -27.31 -8.42 -11.36
C GLU A 292 -28.80 -8.49 -10.99
N GLY A 293 -29.27 -7.65 -10.05
CA GLY A 293 -30.68 -7.56 -9.62
C GLY A 293 -31.38 -6.34 -10.18
#